data_AF-A0A149UZM1-F1
#
_entry.id   AF-A0A149UZM1-F1
#
_cell.length_a   1.000
_cell.length_b   1.000
_cell.length_c   1.000
_cell.angle_alpha   90.00
_cell.angle_beta   90.00
_cell.angle_gamma   90.00
#
_symmetry.space_group_name_H-M   'P 1'
#
loop_
_entity.id
_entity.type
_entity.pdbx_description
1 polymer ?
#
loop_
_entity_poly.entity_id
_entity_poly.type
_entity_poly.pdbx_seq_one_letter_code
_entity_poly.pdbx_strand_id
1 'polypeptide(L)'
;MAEYQVSHIQPEYKFHINLDEYDRRATLSADELKVVRRWKEENLVITKRQAPRLHKPLTDILYRSNLDRANSHRALKYLLLTVAHQEKPYWGWSEDLWVEIINNSPVLKKTGMVPQLIAVAYLLCGFRSVYKIQRNVATAVVARLVFGAEIVDTECERLFSALTRVGFVCQTVRPLVPSVFAAVALQGENPKLESFDRKILEHTRECYTGNHIAKRIGILSNGLAAMGLTSKVIHFRAYQPRHGTETDNINPEWMTWCRRWLETTTLREGSRRAVYNTLTRIGIWLGREHPEVTGPEQWTVSVCADYLAAVDRLRIGDWGGSTFDYRLIPTVGQPLQAPTKVAYYQVMRRFLSDIQSWEWAQLRCNPRYHLSTPKNIAKYLGVNPTTTVA
;
A
#
# COMPACT_ATOMS: atom_id res chain seq x y z
N MET A 1 1.92 -24.54 32.83
CA MET A 1 2.43 -23.51 33.76
C MET A 1 3.72 -22.96 33.15
N ALA A 2 3.86 -21.71 32.72
CA ALA A 2 3.13 -20.49 33.02
C ALA A 2 2.91 -19.67 31.73
N GLU A 3 1.69 -19.15 31.56
CA GLU A 3 1.36 -18.14 30.56
C GLU A 3 1.99 -16.81 30.97
N TYR A 4 2.86 -16.26 30.13
CA TYR A 4 3.38 -14.90 30.29
C TYR A 4 2.28 -13.92 29.83
N GLN A 5 1.30 -13.69 30.70
CA GLN A 5 0.33 -12.59 30.58
C GLN A 5 1.01 -11.32 31.11
N VAL A 6 1.83 -10.67 30.28
CA VAL A 6 2.21 -9.28 30.54
C VAL A 6 1.16 -8.41 29.88
N SER A 7 0.15 -8.04 30.66
CA SER A 7 -0.73 -6.92 30.34
C SER A 7 0.10 -5.63 30.41
N HIS A 8 0.85 -5.32 29.35
CA HIS A 8 1.38 -3.98 29.15
C HIS A 8 0.21 -3.07 28.79
N ILE A 9 -0.47 -2.55 29.82
CA ILE A 9 -1.27 -1.32 29.67
C ILE A 9 -0.25 -0.22 29.39
N GLN A 10 0.03 0.01 28.11
CA GLN A 10 0.86 1.13 27.71
C GLN A 10 0.12 2.43 28.11
N PRO A 11 0.81 3.39 28.75
CA PRO A 11 0.18 4.64 29.12
C PRO A 11 -0.36 5.35 27.89
N GLU A 12 -1.58 5.89 28.01
CA GLU A 12 -2.23 6.69 26.98
C GLU A 12 -1.32 7.85 26.57
N TYR A 13 -1.12 8.04 25.26
CA TYR A 13 -0.24 9.10 24.79
C TYR A 13 -0.84 10.46 25.10
N LYS A 14 -0.14 11.27 25.91
CA LYS A 14 -0.61 12.61 26.24
C LYS A 14 -0.37 13.55 25.07
N PHE A 15 -1.46 13.95 24.41
CA PHE A 15 -1.39 14.98 23.38
C PHE A 15 -0.82 16.28 23.95
N HIS A 16 -0.14 17.00 23.07
CA HIS A 16 0.56 18.21 23.43
C HIS A 16 -0.36 19.44 23.62
N ILE A 17 -1.69 19.22 23.60
CA ILE A 17 -2.73 20.24 23.74
C ILE A 17 -3.55 19.89 24.96
N ASN A 18 -3.76 20.89 25.81
CA ASN A 18 -4.72 20.78 26.89
C ASN A 18 -6.09 21.26 26.39
N LEU A 19 -7.04 20.34 26.20
CA LEU A 19 -8.37 20.67 25.69
C LEU A 19 -9.24 21.43 26.70
N ASP A 20 -8.86 21.41 27.99
CA ASP A 20 -9.58 22.10 29.06
C ASP A 20 -9.33 23.61 29.08
N GLU A 21 -8.30 24.07 28.37
CA GLU A 21 -7.99 25.51 28.23
C GLU A 21 -8.90 26.24 27.23
N TYR A 22 -9.76 25.50 26.52
CA TYR A 22 -10.62 26.05 25.47
C TYR A 22 -12.11 25.91 25.82
N ASP A 23 -12.87 26.98 25.61
CA ASP A 23 -14.33 26.93 25.64
C ASP A 23 -14.87 26.27 24.36
N ARG A 24 -15.13 24.96 24.47
CA ARG A 24 -15.62 24.09 23.38
C ARG A 24 -17.14 23.92 23.36
N ARG A 25 -17.93 24.89 23.86
CA ARG A 25 -19.40 24.87 23.72
C ARG A 25 -19.81 24.71 22.26
N ALA A 26 -20.65 23.72 21.96
CA ALA A 26 -21.08 23.35 20.61
C ALA A 26 -21.94 24.41 19.88
N THR A 27 -22.34 25.47 20.58
CA THR A 27 -23.11 26.59 20.04
C THR A 27 -22.28 27.86 19.93
N LEU A 28 -22.62 28.72 18.97
CA LEU A 28 -22.09 30.10 18.89
C LEU A 28 -22.92 30.99 19.81
N SER A 29 -22.27 31.95 20.48
CA SER A 29 -23.02 33.01 21.17
C SER A 29 -23.68 33.96 20.16
N ALA A 30 -24.67 34.75 20.61
CA ALA A 30 -25.33 35.73 19.74
C ALA A 30 -24.35 36.75 19.13
N ASP A 31 -23.32 37.15 19.89
CA ASP A 31 -22.30 38.08 19.42
C ASP A 31 -21.32 37.43 18.45
N GLU A 32 -20.93 36.17 18.70
CA GLU A 32 -20.13 35.40 17.74
C GLU A 32 -20.88 35.18 16.43
N LEU A 33 -22.17 34.91 16.47
CA LEU A 33 -23.00 34.71 15.28
C LEU A 33 -23.04 35.99 14.41
N LYS A 34 -23.15 37.18 15.03
CA LYS A 34 -23.08 38.47 14.31
C LYS A 34 -21.73 38.64 13.61
N VAL A 35 -20.64 38.35 14.32
CA VAL A 35 -19.27 38.45 13.77
C VAL A 35 -19.07 37.48 12.61
N VAL A 36 -19.50 36.24 12.80
CA VAL A 36 -19.35 35.15 11.84
C VAL A 36 -20.18 35.41 10.57
N ARG A 37 -21.41 35.93 10.69
CA ARG A 37 -22.22 36.36 9.54
C ARG A 37 -21.58 37.50 8.77
N ARG A 38 -20.99 38.46 9.48
CA ARG A 38 -20.27 39.58 8.85
C ARG A 38 -19.07 39.12 8.00
N TRP A 39 -18.37 38.06 8.43
CA TRP A 39 -17.27 37.48 7.62
C TRP A 39 -17.74 36.95 6.27
N LYS A 40 -18.97 36.42 6.20
CA LYS A 40 -19.57 35.89 4.98
C LYS A 40 -19.94 37.00 3.99
N GLU A 41 -20.39 38.14 4.50
CA GLU A 41 -20.91 39.26 3.70
C GLU A 41 -19.79 40.18 3.19
N GLU A 42 -18.79 40.49 4.02
CA GLU A 42 -17.82 41.56 3.74
C GLU A 42 -16.44 41.05 3.29
N ASN A 43 -16.21 39.73 3.15
CA ASN A 43 -14.90 39.13 2.81
C ASN A 43 -13.73 39.65 3.68
N LEU A 44 -14.02 40.03 4.93
CA LEU A 44 -13.09 40.73 5.82
C LEU A 44 -11.85 39.89 6.17
N VAL A 45 -10.79 40.60 6.56
CA VAL A 45 -9.65 40.00 7.25
C VAL A 45 -10.12 39.48 8.60
N ILE A 46 -10.14 38.15 8.73
CA ILE A 46 -10.51 37.48 9.97
C ILE A 46 -9.37 37.68 10.98
N THR A 47 -9.66 38.33 12.10
CA THR A 47 -8.66 38.63 13.13
C THR A 47 -8.97 37.94 14.46
N LYS A 48 -7.93 37.61 15.22
CA LYS A 48 -8.04 37.01 16.57
C LYS A 48 -8.95 37.79 17.52
N ARG A 49 -9.03 39.13 17.37
CA ARG A 49 -9.85 40.01 18.21
C ARG A 49 -11.35 39.83 18.00
N GLN A 50 -11.77 39.41 16.81
CA GLN A 50 -13.19 39.28 16.45
C GLN A 50 -13.84 38.05 17.08
N ALA A 51 -13.11 36.93 17.15
CA ALA A 51 -13.61 35.68 17.75
C ALA A 51 -12.45 34.91 18.39
N PRO A 52 -11.96 35.34 19.57
CA PRO A 52 -10.80 34.74 20.21
C PRO A 52 -11.02 33.25 20.53
N ARG A 53 -12.26 32.87 20.87
CA ARG A 53 -12.67 31.49 21.17
C ARG A 53 -12.45 30.56 19.98
N LEU A 54 -12.82 30.98 18.78
CA LEU A 54 -12.66 30.18 17.55
C LEU A 54 -11.23 30.22 17.02
N HIS A 55 -10.55 31.37 17.17
CA HIS A 55 -9.25 31.62 16.54
C HIS A 55 -8.06 31.06 17.33
N LYS A 56 -8.04 31.18 18.66
CA LYS A 56 -6.89 30.76 19.49
C LYS A 56 -6.57 29.26 19.34
N PRO A 57 -7.53 28.32 19.43
CA PRO A 57 -7.20 26.90 19.33
C PRO A 57 -6.64 26.52 17.95
N LEU A 58 -7.13 27.16 16.87
CA LEU A 58 -6.61 26.94 15.52
C LEU A 58 -5.18 27.42 15.37
N THR A 59 -4.83 28.59 15.93
CA THR A 59 -3.45 29.09 15.85
C THR A 59 -2.48 28.22 16.64
N ASP A 60 -2.90 27.76 17.81
CA ASP A 60 -2.05 27.00 18.73
C ASP A 60 -1.69 25.63 18.14
N ILE A 61 -2.52 25.08 17.24
CA ILE A 61 -2.22 23.87 16.45
C ILE A 61 -1.40 24.19 15.21
N LEU A 62 -1.92 25.07 14.36
CA LEU A 62 -1.45 25.22 12.98
C LEU A 62 -0.07 25.87 12.88
N TYR A 63 0.32 26.70 13.85
CA TYR A 63 1.60 27.39 13.85
C TYR A 63 2.63 26.78 14.79
N ARG A 64 2.29 25.69 15.50
CA ARG A 64 3.21 25.03 16.44
C ARG A 64 4.44 24.43 15.75
N SER A 65 4.24 23.76 14.63
CA SER A 65 5.24 22.86 14.04
C SER A 65 6.05 23.48 12.90
N ASN A 66 5.82 24.75 12.52
CA ASN A 66 6.51 25.48 11.43
C ASN A 66 6.64 24.74 10.07
N LEU A 67 5.99 23.59 9.90
CA LEU A 67 6.15 22.71 8.74
C LEU A 67 5.66 23.34 7.43
N ASP A 68 4.56 24.11 7.49
CA ASP A 68 4.00 24.79 6.32
C ASP A 68 3.10 25.98 6.73
N ARG A 69 3.74 27.12 6.99
CA ARG A 69 3.05 28.32 7.46
C ARG A 69 2.01 28.84 6.45
N ALA A 70 2.26 28.68 5.16
CA ALA A 70 1.37 29.15 4.11
C ALA A 70 0.07 28.33 4.08
N ASN A 71 0.16 27.01 4.09
CA ASN A 71 -1.03 26.16 4.14
C ASN A 71 -1.73 26.20 5.50
N SER A 72 -1.00 26.39 6.61
CA SER A 72 -1.58 26.66 7.93
C SER A 72 -2.44 27.94 7.93
N HIS A 73 -1.96 29.02 7.32
CA HIS A 73 -2.74 30.24 7.21
C HIS A 73 -3.99 30.06 6.35
N ARG A 74 -3.87 29.36 5.22
CA ARG A 74 -5.02 29.05 4.35
C ARG A 74 -6.04 28.15 5.06
N ALA A 75 -5.60 27.13 5.80
CA ALA A 75 -6.46 26.25 6.57
C ALA A 75 -7.22 27.00 7.66
N LEU A 76 -6.54 27.90 8.39
CA LEU A 76 -7.17 28.75 9.39
C LEU A 76 -8.29 29.61 8.77
N LYS A 77 -8.00 30.30 7.66
CA LYS A 77 -9.01 31.12 6.96
C LYS A 77 -10.17 30.26 6.47
N TYR A 78 -9.86 29.10 5.88
CA TYR A 78 -10.86 28.18 5.35
C TYR A 78 -11.81 27.69 6.45
N LEU A 79 -11.28 27.22 7.58
CA LEU A 79 -12.10 26.73 8.70
C LEU A 79 -13.02 27.81 9.28
N LEU A 80 -12.51 29.03 9.47
CA LEU A 80 -13.31 30.13 9.99
C LEU A 80 -14.42 30.56 9.01
N LEU A 81 -14.13 30.54 7.71
CA LEU A 81 -15.17 30.73 6.69
C LEU A 81 -16.17 29.57 6.69
N THR A 82 -15.74 28.33 6.87
CA THR A 82 -16.66 27.18 6.95
C THR A 82 -17.55 27.27 8.19
N VAL A 83 -17.03 27.72 9.34
CA VAL A 83 -17.85 28.05 10.52
C VAL A 83 -18.90 29.10 10.17
N ALA A 84 -18.57 30.09 9.36
CA ALA A 84 -19.53 31.08 8.86
C ALA A 84 -20.59 30.53 7.91
N HIS A 85 -20.24 29.55 7.09
CA HIS A 85 -21.22 28.92 6.21
C HIS A 85 -22.15 27.96 6.96
N GLN A 86 -21.61 27.23 7.96
CA GLN A 86 -22.36 26.25 8.73
C GLN A 86 -23.09 26.84 9.94
N GLU A 87 -22.79 28.10 10.30
CA GLU A 87 -23.22 28.79 11.53
C GLU A 87 -23.03 27.94 12.80
N LYS A 88 -22.01 27.07 12.78
CA LYS A 88 -21.67 26.13 13.85
C LYS A 88 -20.17 26.09 14.02
N PRO A 89 -19.67 26.09 15.26
CA PRO A 89 -18.24 26.00 15.51
C PRO A 89 -17.72 24.62 15.09
N TYR A 90 -16.44 24.54 14.74
CA TYR A 90 -15.85 23.32 14.16
C TYR A 90 -15.81 22.11 15.11
N TRP A 91 -15.85 22.32 16.43
CA TRP A 91 -16.01 21.25 17.43
C TRP A 91 -17.44 20.73 17.54
N GLY A 92 -18.43 21.44 17.00
CA GLY A 92 -19.81 20.98 16.92
C GLY A 92 -20.14 20.20 15.64
N TRP A 93 -19.16 19.99 14.76
CA TRP A 93 -19.34 19.24 13.51
C TRP A 93 -19.21 17.74 13.77
N SER A 94 -20.08 16.94 13.15
CA SER A 94 -19.95 15.47 13.17
C SER A 94 -18.76 15.00 12.33
N GLU A 95 -18.31 13.76 12.55
CA GLU A 95 -17.26 13.18 11.70
C GLU A 95 -17.67 13.14 10.22
N ASP A 96 -18.94 12.82 9.93
CA ASP A 96 -19.42 12.76 8.54
C ASP A 96 -19.41 14.13 7.87
N LEU A 97 -19.72 15.20 8.61
CA LEU A 97 -19.61 16.57 8.11
C LEU A 97 -18.15 16.95 7.82
N TRP A 98 -17.20 16.54 8.66
CA TRP A 98 -15.78 16.70 8.38
C TRP A 98 -15.34 15.97 7.10
N VAL A 99 -15.78 14.71 6.92
CA VAL A 99 -15.49 13.92 5.72
C VAL A 99 -16.09 14.58 4.49
N GLU A 100 -17.33 15.05 4.56
CA GLU A 100 -18.04 15.72 3.47
C GLU A 100 -17.30 17.00 3.05
N ILE A 101 -17.01 17.90 4.00
CA ILE A 101 -16.30 19.16 3.76
C ILE A 101 -14.95 18.88 3.08
N ILE A 102 -14.17 17.94 3.62
CA ILE A 102 -12.83 17.66 3.09
C ILE A 102 -12.92 17.04 1.70
N ASN A 103 -13.79 16.06 1.46
CA ASN A 103 -13.88 15.36 0.18
C ASN A 103 -14.48 16.23 -0.94
N ASN A 104 -15.54 16.99 -0.65
CA ASN A 104 -16.33 17.67 -1.68
C ASN A 104 -15.85 19.09 -2.00
N SER A 105 -15.06 19.72 -1.13
CA SER A 105 -14.62 21.10 -1.35
C SER A 105 -13.71 21.25 -2.59
N PRO A 106 -14.08 22.11 -3.56
CA PRO A 106 -13.29 22.36 -4.77
C PRO A 106 -12.03 23.17 -4.47
N VAL A 107 -12.07 24.05 -3.45
CA VAL A 107 -10.88 24.83 -3.02
C VAL A 107 -9.77 23.87 -2.60
N LEU A 108 -10.12 22.84 -1.84
CA LEU A 108 -9.16 21.83 -1.38
C LEU A 108 -8.56 20.99 -2.53
N LYS A 109 -9.15 20.99 -3.74
CA LYS A 109 -8.57 20.28 -4.92
C LYS A 109 -7.32 20.95 -5.43
N LYS A 110 -7.19 22.26 -5.23
CA LYS A 110 -6.09 23.06 -5.75
C LYS A 110 -5.07 23.44 -4.69
N THR A 111 -5.26 23.02 -3.43
CA THR A 111 -4.43 23.44 -2.29
C THR A 111 -3.86 22.26 -1.51
N GLY A 112 -2.68 22.43 -0.92
CA GLY A 112 -2.03 21.44 -0.07
C GLY A 112 -2.45 21.45 1.41
N MET A 113 -3.56 22.09 1.77
CA MET A 113 -3.93 22.36 3.17
C MET A 113 -4.73 21.25 3.87
N VAL A 114 -5.03 20.14 3.18
CA VAL A 114 -5.84 19.04 3.73
C VAL A 114 -5.23 18.44 5.00
N PRO A 115 -3.90 18.21 5.11
CA PRO A 115 -3.31 17.67 6.33
C PRO A 115 -3.56 18.54 7.57
N GLN A 116 -3.55 19.87 7.41
CA GLN A 116 -3.81 20.84 8.45
C GLN A 116 -5.24 20.76 8.96
N LEU A 117 -6.21 20.60 8.06
CA LEU A 117 -7.62 20.42 8.43
C LEU A 117 -7.83 19.14 9.22
N ILE A 118 -7.21 18.03 8.78
CA ILE A 118 -7.32 16.74 9.48
C ILE A 118 -6.66 16.83 10.86
N ALA A 119 -5.49 17.47 10.99
CA ALA A 119 -4.84 17.63 12.29
C ALA A 119 -5.69 18.43 13.28
N VAL A 120 -6.35 19.51 12.82
CA VAL A 120 -7.29 20.29 13.64
C VAL A 120 -8.49 19.44 14.05
N ALA A 121 -9.12 18.72 13.10
CA ALA A 121 -10.26 17.87 13.38
C ALA A 121 -9.90 16.76 14.38
N TYR A 122 -8.72 16.16 14.22
CA TYR A 122 -8.23 15.07 15.06
C TYR A 122 -8.01 15.53 16.51
N LEU A 123 -7.34 16.68 16.68
CA LEU A 123 -6.95 17.19 17.99
C LEU A 123 -8.08 17.90 18.73
N LEU A 124 -8.90 18.72 18.05
CA LEU A 124 -9.94 19.54 18.71
C LEU A 124 -11.33 18.91 18.68
N CYS A 125 -11.63 18.07 17.70
CA CYS A 125 -12.99 17.59 17.43
C CYS A 125 -13.15 16.07 17.59
N GLY A 126 -12.11 15.36 18.02
CA GLY A 126 -12.17 13.91 18.22
C GLY A 126 -12.29 13.09 16.93
N PHE A 127 -11.94 13.66 15.78
CA PHE A 127 -12.02 12.97 14.49
C PHE A 127 -11.01 11.81 14.42
N ARG A 128 -11.46 10.59 14.12
CA ARG A 128 -10.61 9.38 13.98
C ARG A 128 -10.74 8.69 12.63
N SER A 129 -11.80 8.99 11.88
CA SER A 129 -12.10 8.45 10.55
C SER A 129 -11.21 8.98 9.41
N VAL A 130 -9.89 9.13 9.61
CA VAL A 130 -8.95 9.65 8.59
C VAL A 130 -8.95 8.78 7.32
N TYR A 131 -9.20 7.49 7.45
CA TYR A 131 -9.29 6.53 6.34
C TYR A 131 -10.50 6.76 5.41
N LYS A 132 -11.56 7.47 5.86
CA LYS A 132 -12.72 7.82 5.02
C LYS A 132 -12.44 8.97 4.04
N ILE A 133 -11.31 9.66 4.20
CA ILE A 133 -10.91 10.74 3.30
C ILE A 133 -10.46 10.14 1.96
N GLN A 134 -11.19 10.40 0.88
CA GLN A 134 -10.96 9.81 -0.45
C GLN A 134 -9.87 10.53 -1.26
N ARG A 135 -9.23 11.54 -0.65
CA ARG A 135 -8.22 12.39 -1.29
C ARG A 135 -6.83 11.80 -1.08
N ASN A 136 -5.89 12.18 -1.95
CA ASN A 136 -4.49 11.87 -1.72
C ASN A 136 -3.95 12.75 -0.57
N VAL A 137 -4.03 12.24 0.66
CA VAL A 137 -3.58 12.94 1.86
C VAL A 137 -2.13 12.56 2.14
N ALA A 138 -1.30 13.57 2.40
CA ALA A 138 0.02 13.36 2.96
C ALA A 138 -0.10 12.98 4.44
N THR A 139 -0.44 11.72 4.73
CA THR A 139 -0.70 11.20 6.09
C THR A 139 0.48 11.44 7.03
N ALA A 140 1.72 11.37 6.52
CA ALA A 140 2.92 11.72 7.29
C ALA A 140 2.89 13.16 7.82
N VAL A 141 2.42 14.12 7.02
CA VAL A 141 2.28 15.53 7.45
C VAL A 141 1.24 15.63 8.56
N VAL A 142 0.12 14.91 8.46
CA VAL A 142 -0.90 14.87 9.53
C VAL A 142 -0.28 14.38 10.83
N ALA A 143 0.43 13.25 10.81
CA ALA A 143 1.06 12.70 12.00
C ALA A 143 2.09 13.68 12.61
N ARG A 144 2.90 14.36 11.79
CA ARG A 144 3.84 15.38 12.28
C ARG A 144 3.14 16.59 12.90
N LEU A 145 1.97 16.97 12.41
CA LEU A 145 1.16 18.05 12.99
C LEU A 145 0.50 17.64 14.32
N VAL A 146 0.07 16.38 14.44
CA VAL A 146 -0.65 15.84 15.61
C VAL A 146 0.29 15.43 16.75
N PHE A 147 1.35 14.71 16.42
CA PHE A 147 2.29 14.14 17.40
C PHE A 147 3.56 14.97 17.55
N GLY A 148 3.88 15.82 16.57
CA GLY A 148 5.12 16.57 16.51
C GLY A 148 6.10 15.95 15.50
N ALA A 149 6.79 16.82 14.74
CA ALA A 149 7.69 16.39 13.68
C ALA A 149 8.87 15.57 14.21
N GLU A 150 9.49 16.02 15.30
CA GLU A 150 10.64 15.39 15.92
C GLU A 150 10.37 13.94 16.34
N ILE A 151 9.23 13.70 17.00
CA ILE A 151 8.84 12.36 17.45
C ILE A 151 8.61 11.45 16.24
N VAL A 152 7.81 11.91 15.27
CA VAL A 152 7.48 11.11 14.07
C VAL A 152 8.72 10.77 13.26
N ASP A 153 9.61 11.75 13.05
CA ASP A 153 10.81 11.57 12.24
C ASP A 153 11.82 10.65 12.96
N THR A 154 11.95 10.79 14.29
CA THR A 154 12.80 9.89 15.10
C THR A 154 12.33 8.44 15.04
N GLU A 155 11.03 8.19 15.24
CA GLU A 155 10.47 6.84 15.18
C GLU A 155 10.53 6.25 13.75
N CYS A 156 10.31 7.08 12.73
CA CYS A 156 10.50 6.65 11.33
C CYS A 156 11.95 6.25 11.04
N GLU A 157 12.94 6.99 11.53
CA GLU A 157 14.36 6.67 11.34
C GLU A 157 14.79 5.43 12.16
N ARG A 158 14.25 5.22 13.37
CA ARG A 158 14.42 3.97 14.14
C ARG A 158 13.93 2.76 13.35
N LEU A 159 12.71 2.85 12.82
CA LEU A 159 12.10 1.80 12.02
C LEU A 159 12.87 1.55 10.72
N PHE A 160 13.30 2.62 10.04
CA PHE A 160 14.09 2.54 8.81
C PHE A 160 15.44 1.84 9.03
N SER A 161 16.13 2.18 10.12
CA SER A 161 17.40 1.55 10.50
C SER A 161 17.23 0.05 10.76
N ALA A 162 16.16 -0.33 11.45
CA ALA A 162 15.83 -1.74 11.70
C ALA A 162 15.55 -2.51 10.39
N LEU A 163 14.79 -1.92 9.46
CA LEU A 163 14.49 -2.54 8.17
C LEU A 163 15.74 -2.75 7.32
N THR A 164 16.63 -1.76 7.29
CA THR A 164 17.90 -1.84 6.54
C THR A 164 18.77 -2.98 7.08
N ARG A 165 18.80 -3.19 8.40
CA ARG A 165 19.55 -4.28 9.06
C ARG A 165 19.06 -5.69 8.66
N VAL A 166 17.80 -5.83 8.26
CA VAL A 166 17.20 -7.11 7.79
C VAL A 166 17.24 -7.22 6.25
N GLY A 167 17.99 -6.33 5.58
CA GLY A 167 18.26 -6.43 4.14
C GLY A 167 17.22 -5.76 3.24
N PHE A 168 16.36 -4.89 3.78
CA PHE A 168 15.51 -4.04 2.94
C PHE A 168 16.35 -2.98 2.21
N VAL A 169 16.03 -2.75 0.93
CA VAL A 169 16.73 -1.74 0.11
C VAL A 169 16.25 -0.34 0.48
N CYS A 170 17.19 0.49 0.97
CA CYS A 170 16.97 1.87 1.42
C CYS A 170 16.09 2.69 0.47
N GLN A 171 16.43 2.73 -0.83
CA GLN A 171 15.76 3.57 -1.83
C GLN A 171 14.28 3.21 -2.04
N THR A 172 13.90 1.94 -1.85
CA THR A 172 12.52 1.49 -2.07
C THR A 172 11.64 1.73 -0.87
N VAL A 173 12.18 1.63 0.34
CA VAL A 173 11.40 1.63 1.59
C VAL A 173 11.28 3.02 2.20
N ARG A 174 12.31 3.85 2.09
CA ARG A 174 12.36 5.20 2.68
C ARG A 174 11.15 6.09 2.35
N PRO A 175 10.65 6.17 1.10
CA PRO A 175 9.48 7.00 0.80
C PRO A 175 8.16 6.38 1.28
N LEU A 176 8.14 5.11 1.68
CA LEU A 176 6.90 4.38 2.00
C LEU A 176 6.61 4.36 3.50
N VAL A 177 7.66 4.32 4.31
CA VAL A 177 7.58 4.17 5.78
C VAL A 177 6.75 5.29 6.43
N PRO A 178 6.98 6.58 6.13
CA PRO A 178 6.31 7.65 6.87
C PRO A 178 4.79 7.61 6.78
N SER A 179 4.23 7.30 5.59
CA SER A 179 2.78 7.25 5.41
C SER A 179 2.12 6.07 6.13
N VAL A 180 2.79 4.90 6.14
CA VAL A 180 2.27 3.69 6.80
C VAL A 180 2.39 3.82 8.30
N PHE A 181 3.54 4.30 8.80
CA PHE A 181 3.74 4.64 10.20
C PHE A 181 2.67 5.64 10.67
N ALA A 182 2.48 6.73 9.92
CA ALA A 182 1.50 7.76 10.26
C ALA A 182 0.07 7.23 10.33
N ALA A 183 -0.34 6.36 9.41
CA ALA A 183 -1.67 5.77 9.43
C ALA A 183 -1.89 4.95 10.71
N VAL A 184 -0.91 4.11 11.10
CA VAL A 184 -1.00 3.29 12.30
C VAL A 184 -0.95 4.13 13.57
N ALA A 185 -0.06 5.13 13.63
CA ALA A 185 0.03 6.07 14.75
C ALA A 185 -1.28 6.83 14.97
N LEU A 186 -1.94 7.29 13.90
CA LEU A 186 -3.21 8.00 13.99
C LEU A 186 -4.37 7.09 14.42
N GLN A 187 -4.35 5.81 14.03
CA GLN A 187 -5.37 4.84 14.48
C GLN A 187 -5.16 4.39 15.92
N GLY A 188 -3.90 4.21 16.35
CA GLY A 188 -3.55 3.84 17.72
C GLY A 188 -3.42 5.01 18.69
N GLU A 189 -3.63 6.25 18.22
CA GLU A 189 -3.49 7.50 18.97
C GLU A 189 -2.13 7.71 19.65
N ASN A 190 -1.10 6.97 19.23
CA ASN A 190 0.21 6.95 19.87
C ASN A 190 1.30 6.83 18.79
N PRO A 191 2.30 7.73 18.77
CA PRO A 191 3.37 7.68 17.78
C PRO A 191 4.48 6.68 18.14
N LYS A 192 4.45 6.03 19.30
CA LYS A 192 5.51 5.10 19.73
C LYS A 192 5.40 3.77 19.03
N LEU A 193 6.50 3.29 18.45
CA LEU A 193 6.55 1.98 17.79
C LEU A 193 6.20 0.85 18.76
N GLU A 194 6.51 1.03 20.05
CA GLU A 194 6.21 0.09 21.13
C GLU A 194 4.70 -0.09 21.36
N SER A 195 3.86 0.87 20.95
CA SER A 195 2.40 0.76 21.06
C SER A 195 1.76 0.09 19.85
N PHE A 196 2.54 -0.24 18.81
CA PHE A 196 2.01 -0.85 17.59
C PHE A 196 1.84 -2.35 17.78
N ASP A 197 0.66 -2.74 18.26
CA ASP A 197 0.31 -4.14 18.45
C ASP A 197 -0.30 -4.77 17.19
N ARG A 198 -0.52 -6.08 17.25
CA ARG A 198 -1.15 -6.84 16.16
C ARG A 198 -2.54 -6.32 15.80
N LYS A 199 -3.35 -5.96 16.81
CA LYS A 199 -4.75 -5.57 16.63
C LYS A 199 -4.86 -4.26 15.87
N ILE A 200 -4.04 -3.26 16.22
CA ILE A 200 -4.02 -1.95 15.56
C ILE A 200 -3.51 -2.10 14.11
N LEU A 201 -2.51 -2.95 13.86
CA LEU A 201 -2.04 -3.20 12.49
C LEU A 201 -3.10 -3.89 11.62
N GLU A 202 -3.82 -4.87 12.16
CA GLU A 202 -4.93 -5.55 11.48
C GLU A 202 -6.09 -4.58 11.22
N HIS A 203 -6.51 -3.83 12.23
CA HIS A 203 -7.57 -2.82 12.12
C HIS A 203 -7.23 -1.73 11.10
N THR A 204 -6.01 -1.17 11.16
CA THR A 204 -5.55 -0.17 10.18
C THR A 204 -5.56 -0.74 8.77
N ARG A 205 -5.21 -2.01 8.58
CA ARG A 205 -5.25 -2.65 7.26
C ARG A 205 -6.66 -2.73 6.70
N GLU A 206 -7.64 -3.09 7.53
CA GLU A 206 -9.05 -3.20 7.16
C GLU A 206 -9.61 -1.82 6.78
N CYS A 207 -9.35 -0.79 7.59
CA CYS A 207 -9.78 0.59 7.33
C CYS A 207 -9.22 1.14 6.01
N TYR A 208 -7.99 0.78 5.64
CA TYR A 208 -7.33 1.24 4.42
C TYR A 208 -7.42 0.23 3.26
N THR A 209 -8.44 -0.64 3.25
CA THR A 209 -8.63 -1.64 2.18
C THR A 209 -8.63 -0.98 0.79
N GLY A 210 -7.87 -1.56 -0.16
CA GLY A 210 -7.69 -0.99 -1.51
C GLY A 210 -6.62 0.11 -1.62
N ASN A 211 -6.22 0.74 -0.51
CA ASN A 211 -5.18 1.78 -0.46
C ASN A 211 -3.76 1.17 -0.49
N HIS A 212 -2.77 1.97 -0.91
CA HIS A 212 -1.36 1.59 -0.85
C HIS A 212 -0.87 1.37 0.60
N ILE A 213 -1.49 2.03 1.60
CA ILE A 213 -1.18 1.85 3.02
C ILE A 213 -1.40 0.39 3.44
N ALA A 214 -2.59 -0.19 3.19
CA ALA A 214 -2.90 -1.57 3.54
C ALA A 214 -1.94 -2.59 2.90
N LYS A 215 -1.48 -2.32 1.67
CA LYS A 215 -0.50 -3.18 0.97
C LYS A 215 0.90 -3.15 1.60
N ARG A 216 1.21 -2.10 2.36
CA ARG A 216 2.54 -1.80 2.89
C ARG A 216 2.66 -1.97 4.41
N ILE A 217 1.56 -2.22 5.14
CA ILE A 217 1.59 -2.55 6.58
C ILE A 217 2.52 -3.74 6.88
N GLY A 218 2.69 -4.67 5.93
CA GLY A 218 3.69 -5.73 6.03
C GLY A 218 5.13 -5.23 6.22
N ILE A 219 5.50 -4.08 5.67
CA ILE A 219 6.83 -3.47 5.88
C ILE A 219 6.98 -3.04 7.34
N LEU A 220 5.97 -2.38 7.90
CA LEU A 220 5.97 -1.96 9.30
C LEU A 220 6.07 -3.16 10.25
N SER A 221 5.30 -4.21 10.00
CA SER A 221 5.36 -5.49 10.72
C SER A 221 6.76 -6.12 10.73
N ASN A 222 7.44 -6.14 9.58
CA ASN A 222 8.82 -6.63 9.49
C ASN A 222 9.79 -5.78 10.31
N GLY A 223 9.62 -4.45 10.29
CA GLY A 223 10.46 -3.55 11.05
C GLY A 223 10.28 -3.70 12.56
N LEU A 224 9.03 -3.85 13.03
CA LEU A 224 8.72 -4.11 14.45
C LEU A 224 9.32 -5.45 14.92
N ALA A 225 9.21 -6.50 14.11
CA ALA A 225 9.84 -7.79 14.41
C ALA A 225 11.38 -7.70 14.43
N ALA A 226 11.97 -6.94 13.51
CA ALA A 226 13.41 -6.68 13.48
C ALA A 226 13.94 -5.94 14.72
N MET A 227 13.07 -5.16 15.37
CA MET A 227 13.32 -4.46 16.62
C MET A 227 13.01 -5.31 17.87
N GLY A 228 12.46 -6.51 17.70
CA GLY A 228 12.05 -7.38 18.81
C GLY A 228 10.75 -6.94 19.51
N LEU A 229 10.01 -5.99 18.93
CA LEU A 229 8.75 -5.49 19.50
C LEU A 229 7.55 -6.40 19.23
N THR A 230 7.70 -7.37 18.32
CA THR A 230 6.66 -8.36 18.02
C THR A 230 7.30 -9.74 17.88
N SER A 231 6.73 -10.75 18.55
CA SER A 231 7.26 -12.12 18.59
C SER A 231 7.17 -12.86 17.24
N LYS A 232 6.30 -12.41 16.33
CA LYS A 232 6.12 -13.01 15.01
C LYS A 232 5.83 -11.94 13.98
N VAL A 233 6.57 -11.95 12.86
CA VAL A 233 6.23 -11.13 11.69
C VAL A 233 4.80 -11.47 11.28
N ILE A 234 3.92 -10.48 11.34
CA ILE A 234 2.59 -10.63 10.76
C ILE A 234 2.77 -10.47 9.26
N HIS A 235 2.79 -11.60 8.56
CA HIS A 235 2.77 -11.63 7.12
C HIS A 235 1.37 -11.21 6.65
N PHE A 236 1.14 -9.90 6.53
CA PHE A 236 -0.10 -9.33 5.98
C PHE A 236 -0.29 -9.60 4.50
N ARG A 237 0.76 -10.09 3.83
CA ARG A 237 0.54 -11.04 2.75
C ARG A 237 0.11 -12.35 3.40
N ALA A 238 -1.20 -12.44 3.68
CA ALA A 238 -1.88 -13.65 3.26
C ALA A 238 -1.65 -13.73 1.75
N TYR A 239 -0.49 -14.27 1.36
CA TYR A 239 -0.40 -14.93 0.10
C TYR A 239 -1.34 -16.12 0.29
N GLN A 240 -2.64 -15.88 0.09
CA GLN A 240 -3.38 -16.92 -0.59
C GLN A 240 -2.53 -17.20 -1.82
N PRO A 241 -2.11 -18.46 -2.03
CA PRO A 241 -1.58 -18.90 -3.30
C PRO A 241 -2.32 -18.12 -4.37
N ARG A 242 -1.61 -17.29 -5.15
CA ARG A 242 -2.31 -16.41 -6.11
C ARG A 242 -3.20 -17.21 -7.05
N HIS A 243 -3.04 -18.53 -7.08
CA HIS A 243 -3.95 -19.50 -7.65
C HIS A 243 -4.02 -20.71 -6.71
N GLY A 244 -5.23 -21.24 -6.53
CA GLY A 244 -5.55 -22.30 -5.60
C GLY A 244 -4.82 -23.61 -5.90
N THR A 245 -4.91 -24.47 -4.90
CA THR A 245 -4.45 -25.86 -4.78
C THR A 245 -5.08 -26.83 -5.79
N GLU A 246 -5.49 -26.37 -6.98
CA GLU A 246 -6.17 -27.19 -7.99
C GLU A 246 -5.16 -27.83 -8.95
N THR A 247 -5.03 -29.15 -8.82
CA THR A 247 -4.38 -30.07 -9.77
C THR A 247 -5.32 -30.55 -10.87
N ASP A 248 -6.60 -30.14 -10.86
CA ASP A 248 -7.67 -30.81 -11.61
C ASP A 248 -7.54 -30.74 -13.14
N ASN A 249 -6.68 -29.85 -13.67
CA ASN A 249 -6.33 -29.79 -15.09
C ASN A 249 -4.81 -29.71 -15.32
N ILE A 250 -3.99 -30.13 -14.35
CA ILE A 250 -2.54 -30.13 -14.48
C ILE A 250 -2.04 -31.56 -14.28
N ASN A 251 -1.22 -32.05 -15.21
CA ASN A 251 -0.62 -33.35 -15.06
C ASN A 251 0.21 -33.41 -13.74
N PRO A 252 -0.02 -34.40 -12.85
CA PRO A 252 0.72 -34.54 -11.59
C PRO A 252 2.24 -34.66 -11.77
N GLU A 253 2.69 -35.24 -12.88
CA GLU A 253 4.10 -35.39 -13.22
C GLU A 253 4.73 -34.02 -13.49
N TRP A 254 4.06 -33.15 -14.26
CA TRP A 254 4.50 -31.78 -14.49
C TRP A 254 4.67 -30.99 -13.19
N MET A 255 3.73 -31.17 -12.26
CA MET A 255 3.81 -30.52 -10.94
C MET A 255 4.97 -31.06 -10.10
N THR A 256 5.35 -32.32 -10.27
CA THR A 256 6.51 -32.92 -9.60
C THR A 256 7.80 -32.29 -10.12
N TRP A 257 7.93 -32.08 -11.43
CA TRP A 257 9.04 -31.34 -12.02
C TRP A 257 9.13 -29.89 -11.52
N CYS A 258 7.99 -29.19 -11.48
CA CYS A 258 7.93 -27.82 -10.97
C CYS A 258 8.35 -27.72 -9.50
N ARG A 259 7.90 -28.67 -8.64
CA ARG A 259 8.27 -28.74 -7.22
C ARG A 259 9.76 -29.04 -7.04
N ARG A 260 10.29 -30.02 -7.77
CA ARG A 260 11.72 -30.34 -7.74
C ARG A 260 12.59 -29.14 -8.11
N TRP A 261 12.21 -28.40 -9.16
CA TRP A 261 12.89 -27.17 -9.54
C TRP A 261 12.79 -26.08 -8.47
N LEU A 262 11.61 -25.91 -7.86
CA LEU A 262 11.38 -24.95 -6.78
C LEU A 262 12.30 -25.23 -5.58
N GLU A 263 12.48 -26.48 -5.20
CA GLU A 263 13.34 -26.87 -4.08
C GLU A 263 14.82 -26.66 -4.38
N THR A 264 15.24 -26.90 -5.64
CA THR A 264 16.65 -26.89 -6.04
C THR A 264 17.20 -25.51 -6.43
N THR A 265 16.40 -24.67 -7.08
CA THR A 265 16.90 -23.40 -7.66
C THR A 265 17.52 -22.47 -6.62
N THR A 266 18.62 -21.78 -6.92
CA THR A 266 19.27 -20.85 -5.98
C THR A 266 18.70 -19.42 -6.02
N LEU A 267 17.61 -19.21 -6.76
CA LEU A 267 16.97 -17.90 -6.84
C LEU A 267 16.42 -17.43 -5.50
N ARG A 268 16.46 -16.10 -5.30
CA ARG A 268 15.79 -15.42 -4.18
C ARG A 268 14.32 -15.83 -4.11
N GLU A 269 13.80 -15.99 -2.90
CA GLU A 269 12.45 -16.52 -2.62
C GLU A 269 11.36 -15.87 -3.49
N GLY A 270 11.38 -14.54 -3.64
CA GLY A 270 10.42 -13.81 -4.47
C GLY A 270 10.46 -14.22 -5.96
N SER A 271 11.66 -14.36 -6.53
CA SER A 271 11.85 -14.76 -7.93
C SER A 271 11.53 -16.24 -8.13
N ARG A 272 12.00 -17.10 -7.23
CA ARG A 272 11.71 -18.54 -7.20
C ARG A 272 10.19 -18.79 -7.21
N ARG A 273 9.44 -18.10 -6.33
CA ARG A 273 7.98 -18.19 -6.25
C ARG A 273 7.28 -17.66 -7.51
N ALA A 274 7.77 -16.57 -8.08
CA ALA A 274 7.20 -16.01 -9.31
C ALA A 274 7.34 -16.97 -10.50
N VAL A 275 8.51 -17.62 -10.63
CA VAL A 275 8.75 -18.64 -11.66
C VAL A 275 7.83 -19.83 -11.46
N TYR A 276 7.75 -20.38 -10.24
CA TYR A 276 6.89 -21.52 -9.93
C TYR A 276 5.43 -21.28 -10.27
N ASN A 277 4.86 -20.13 -9.88
CA ASN A 277 3.47 -19.79 -10.22
C ASN A 277 3.24 -19.75 -11.74
N THR A 278 4.20 -19.20 -12.49
CA THR A 278 4.10 -19.15 -13.95
C THR A 278 4.16 -20.56 -14.54
N LEU A 279 5.04 -21.45 -14.02
CA LEU A 279 5.10 -22.85 -14.45
C LEU A 279 3.80 -23.61 -14.17
N THR A 280 3.11 -23.31 -13.07
CA THR A 280 1.77 -23.88 -12.81
C THR A 280 0.75 -23.44 -13.87
N ARG A 281 0.76 -22.18 -14.28
CA ARG A 281 -0.13 -21.68 -15.35
C ARG A 281 0.17 -22.31 -16.70
N ILE A 282 1.43 -22.60 -16.96
CA ILE A 282 1.87 -23.33 -18.14
C ILE A 282 1.38 -24.77 -18.06
N GLY A 283 1.41 -25.38 -16.87
CA GLY A 283 0.82 -26.69 -16.62
C GLY A 283 -0.68 -26.76 -16.95
N ILE A 284 -1.44 -25.70 -16.69
CA ILE A 284 -2.87 -25.62 -17.08
C ILE A 284 -3.01 -25.59 -18.60
N TRP A 285 -2.15 -24.84 -19.29
CA TRP A 285 -2.13 -24.81 -20.76
C TRP A 285 -1.75 -26.17 -21.34
N LEU A 286 -0.71 -26.82 -20.80
CA LEU A 286 -0.32 -28.17 -21.19
C LEU A 286 -1.47 -29.15 -21.01
N GLY A 287 -2.12 -29.17 -19.83
CA GLY A 287 -3.24 -30.08 -19.60
C GLY A 287 -4.44 -29.89 -20.54
N ARG A 288 -4.61 -28.70 -21.14
CA ARG A 288 -5.68 -28.40 -22.09
C ARG A 288 -5.31 -28.67 -23.55
N GLU A 289 -4.13 -28.24 -23.98
CA GLU A 289 -3.73 -28.22 -25.39
C GLU A 289 -2.70 -29.31 -25.75
N HIS A 290 -1.93 -29.78 -24.76
CA HIS A 290 -0.86 -30.79 -24.92
C HIS A 290 -0.86 -31.79 -23.74
N PRO A 291 -1.96 -32.52 -23.49
CA PRO A 291 -2.06 -33.43 -22.35
C PRO A 291 -1.01 -34.56 -22.37
N GLU A 292 -0.45 -34.85 -23.54
CA GLU A 292 0.66 -35.79 -23.74
C GLU A 292 2.01 -35.29 -23.20
N VAL A 293 2.15 -33.98 -22.95
CA VAL A 293 3.36 -33.35 -22.42
C VAL A 293 3.25 -33.25 -20.90
N THR A 294 3.77 -34.27 -20.24
CA THR A 294 3.79 -34.46 -18.78
C THR A 294 5.11 -34.00 -18.15
N GLY A 295 6.19 -33.93 -18.94
CA GLY A 295 7.54 -33.59 -18.47
C GLY A 295 8.38 -32.74 -19.44
N PRO A 296 9.50 -32.16 -18.96
CA PRO A 296 10.43 -31.35 -19.76
C PRO A 296 10.98 -32.06 -21.00
N GLU A 297 11.23 -33.36 -20.93
CA GLU A 297 11.77 -34.19 -22.00
C GLU A 297 10.85 -34.29 -23.24
N GLN A 298 9.56 -34.07 -23.05
CA GLN A 298 8.56 -34.08 -24.13
C GLN A 298 8.42 -32.70 -24.80
N TRP A 299 9.13 -31.67 -24.34
CA TRP A 299 9.18 -30.38 -25.02
C TRP A 299 9.98 -30.48 -26.31
N THR A 300 9.27 -30.71 -27.41
CA THR A 300 9.81 -30.69 -28.77
C THR A 300 9.87 -29.25 -29.32
N VAL A 301 10.45 -29.11 -30.51
CA VAL A 301 10.45 -27.83 -31.24
C VAL A 301 9.02 -27.35 -31.56
N SER A 302 8.09 -28.27 -31.87
CA SER A 302 6.68 -27.93 -32.14
C SER A 302 5.98 -27.40 -30.90
N VAL A 303 6.11 -28.08 -29.75
CA VAL A 303 5.52 -27.63 -28.48
C VAL A 303 6.06 -26.26 -28.08
N CYS A 304 7.35 -25.98 -28.33
CA CYS A 304 7.91 -24.64 -28.11
C CYS A 304 7.24 -23.57 -28.98
N ALA A 305 7.00 -23.86 -30.27
CA ALA A 305 6.34 -22.93 -31.17
C ALA A 305 4.88 -22.69 -30.78
N ASP A 306 4.16 -23.74 -30.41
CA ASP A 306 2.77 -23.68 -29.94
C ASP A 306 2.68 -22.86 -28.65
N TYR A 307 3.61 -23.06 -27.73
CA TYR A 307 3.72 -22.27 -26.51
C TYR A 307 3.94 -20.78 -26.81
N LEU A 308 4.89 -20.43 -27.69
CA LEU A 308 5.16 -19.03 -28.06
C LEU A 308 3.90 -18.36 -28.63
N ALA A 309 3.18 -19.07 -29.51
CA ALA A 309 1.95 -18.61 -30.13
C ALA A 309 0.80 -18.48 -29.12
N ALA A 310 0.70 -19.41 -28.17
CA ALA A 310 -0.30 -19.39 -27.11
C ALA A 310 -0.10 -18.19 -26.16
N VAL A 311 1.14 -17.92 -25.73
CA VAL A 311 1.47 -16.73 -24.92
C VAL A 311 1.22 -15.43 -25.69
N ASP A 312 1.46 -15.41 -27.00
CA ASP A 312 1.20 -14.20 -27.81
C ASP A 312 -0.29 -13.86 -27.88
N ARG A 313 -1.16 -14.88 -27.94
CA ARG A 313 -2.63 -14.72 -27.94
C ARG A 313 -3.24 -14.67 -26.54
N LEU A 314 -2.43 -14.85 -25.49
CA LEU A 314 -2.89 -15.02 -24.13
C LEU A 314 -3.58 -13.75 -23.59
N ARG A 315 -4.77 -13.91 -23.02
CA ARG A 315 -5.49 -12.87 -22.28
C ARG A 315 -5.39 -13.11 -20.77
N ILE A 316 -5.60 -12.04 -20.02
CA ILE A 316 -5.61 -12.08 -18.56
C ILE A 316 -6.79 -12.95 -18.10
N GLY A 317 -6.49 -14.11 -17.51
CA GLY A 317 -7.49 -15.05 -16.97
C GLY A 317 -7.54 -16.40 -17.68
N ASP A 318 -7.08 -16.49 -18.94
CA ASP A 318 -7.23 -17.71 -19.76
C ASP A 318 -6.55 -18.94 -19.12
N TRP A 319 -5.35 -18.76 -18.57
CA TRP A 319 -4.60 -19.79 -17.83
C TRP A 319 -4.77 -19.65 -16.32
N GLY A 320 -6.01 -19.41 -15.89
CA GLY A 320 -6.41 -19.34 -14.49
C GLY A 320 -7.04 -20.64 -13.99
N GLY A 321 -6.84 -20.95 -12.70
CA GLY A 321 -7.60 -21.99 -12.00
C GLY A 321 -9.01 -21.50 -11.62
N SER A 322 -9.96 -22.42 -11.45
CA SER A 322 -11.38 -22.17 -11.14
C SER A 322 -11.60 -21.46 -9.79
N THR A 323 -10.66 -21.62 -8.86
CA THR A 323 -10.69 -21.03 -7.51
C THR A 323 -10.40 -19.53 -7.46
N PHE A 324 -9.90 -18.91 -8.53
CA PHE A 324 -9.63 -17.47 -8.53
C PHE A 324 -10.80 -16.69 -9.15
N ASP A 325 -11.41 -15.81 -8.36
CA ASP A 325 -12.50 -14.94 -8.86
C ASP A 325 -11.93 -13.80 -9.73
N TYR A 326 -11.78 -14.08 -11.02
CA TYR A 326 -11.34 -13.12 -12.02
C TYR A 326 -12.32 -11.95 -12.21
N ARG A 327 -13.55 -12.00 -11.69
CA ARG A 327 -14.54 -10.90 -11.81
C ARG A 327 -14.09 -9.63 -11.08
N LEU A 328 -13.18 -9.74 -10.13
CA LEU A 328 -12.65 -8.60 -9.36
C LEU A 328 -11.49 -7.86 -10.07
N ILE A 329 -11.03 -8.34 -11.23
CA ILE A 329 -9.93 -7.71 -11.99
C ILE A 329 -10.51 -7.04 -13.25
N PRO A 330 -10.56 -5.69 -13.31
CA PRO A 330 -11.14 -4.97 -14.44
C PRO A 330 -10.48 -5.25 -15.80
N THR A 331 -9.26 -5.76 -15.80
CA THR A 331 -8.48 -6.04 -17.03
C THR A 331 -8.59 -7.49 -17.49
N VAL A 332 -9.40 -8.34 -16.85
CA VAL A 332 -9.60 -9.72 -17.31
C VAL A 332 -10.17 -9.73 -18.72
N GLY A 333 -9.69 -10.67 -19.54
CA GLY A 333 -9.99 -10.75 -20.97
C GLY A 333 -9.16 -9.82 -21.86
N GLN A 334 -8.41 -8.87 -21.29
CA GLN A 334 -7.49 -8.05 -22.08
C GLN A 334 -6.22 -8.84 -22.49
N PRO A 335 -5.62 -8.56 -23.66
CA PRO A 335 -4.36 -9.18 -24.07
C PRO A 335 -3.22 -8.89 -23.08
N LEU A 336 -2.31 -9.85 -22.93
CA LEU A 336 -1.09 -9.62 -22.15
C LEU A 336 -0.22 -8.52 -22.77
N GLN A 337 0.34 -7.68 -21.90
CA GLN A 337 1.32 -6.67 -22.29
C GLN A 337 2.64 -7.32 -22.72
N ALA A 338 3.36 -6.68 -23.65
CA ALA A 338 4.63 -7.19 -24.18
C ALA A 338 5.68 -7.56 -23.10
N PRO A 339 5.91 -6.77 -22.03
CA PRO A 339 6.82 -7.16 -20.95
C PRO A 339 6.40 -8.45 -20.24
N THR A 340 5.10 -8.64 -20.05
CA THR A 340 4.56 -9.85 -19.42
C THR A 340 4.77 -11.07 -20.31
N LYS A 341 4.52 -10.96 -21.62
CA LYS A 341 4.80 -12.04 -22.59
C LYS A 341 6.27 -12.47 -22.54
N VAL A 342 7.20 -11.51 -22.48
CA VAL A 342 8.63 -11.82 -22.36
C VAL A 342 8.98 -12.52 -21.05
N ALA A 343 8.35 -12.14 -19.94
CA ALA A 343 8.56 -12.83 -18.67
C ALA A 343 8.13 -14.32 -18.75
N TYR A 344 7.06 -14.65 -19.47
CA TYR A 344 6.65 -16.03 -19.73
C TYR A 344 7.72 -16.82 -20.49
N TYR A 345 8.21 -16.27 -21.59
CA TYR A 345 9.28 -16.89 -22.39
C TYR A 345 10.55 -17.11 -21.57
N GLN A 346 10.94 -16.13 -20.75
CA GLN A 346 12.10 -16.22 -19.87
C GLN A 346 11.94 -17.30 -18.80
N VAL A 347 10.74 -17.46 -18.23
CA VAL A 347 10.44 -18.52 -17.25
C VAL A 347 10.67 -19.89 -17.87
N MET A 348 10.08 -20.19 -19.02
CA MET A 348 10.26 -21.50 -19.65
C MET A 348 11.69 -21.74 -20.11
N ARG A 349 12.33 -20.73 -20.70
CA ARG A 349 13.73 -20.82 -21.11
C ARG A 349 14.62 -21.16 -19.93
N ARG A 350 14.41 -20.51 -18.78
CA ARG A 350 15.17 -20.79 -17.55
C ARG A 350 14.88 -22.19 -17.05
N PHE A 351 13.61 -22.55 -16.87
CA PHE A 351 13.23 -23.85 -16.34
C PHE A 351 13.83 -25.02 -17.13
N LEU A 352 13.69 -25.00 -18.46
CA LEU A 352 14.29 -26.04 -19.31
C LEU A 352 15.82 -25.98 -19.31
N SER A 353 16.43 -24.78 -19.34
CA SER A 353 17.90 -24.67 -19.28
C SER A 353 18.47 -25.20 -17.95
N ASP A 354 17.79 -24.94 -16.84
CA ASP A 354 18.19 -25.43 -15.51
C ASP A 354 18.08 -26.96 -15.47
N ILE A 355 16.98 -27.53 -15.97
CA ILE A 355 16.78 -29.00 -16.07
C ILE A 355 17.88 -29.66 -16.91
N GLN A 356 18.23 -29.05 -18.05
CA GLN A 356 19.33 -29.54 -18.89
C GLN A 356 20.69 -29.41 -18.19
N SER A 357 20.95 -28.29 -17.52
CA SER A 357 22.24 -28.04 -16.84
C SER A 357 22.42 -28.91 -15.60
N TRP A 358 21.33 -29.27 -14.93
CA TRP A 358 21.33 -30.22 -13.82
C TRP A 358 21.21 -31.68 -14.27
N GLU A 359 21.21 -31.92 -15.59
CA GLU A 359 21.16 -33.25 -16.21
C GLU A 359 19.97 -34.10 -15.74
N TRP A 360 18.87 -33.44 -15.36
CA TRP A 360 17.69 -34.15 -14.88
C TRP A 360 16.90 -34.82 -16.01
N ALA A 361 16.96 -34.26 -17.21
CA ALA A 361 16.31 -34.78 -18.40
C ALA A 361 17.05 -34.34 -19.68
N GLN A 362 17.02 -35.20 -20.70
CA GLN A 362 17.52 -34.86 -22.03
C GLN A 362 16.43 -34.17 -22.85
N LEU A 363 16.67 -32.92 -23.23
CA LEU A 363 15.68 -32.11 -23.94
C LEU A 363 15.69 -32.39 -25.44
N ARG A 364 14.49 -32.36 -26.04
CA ARG A 364 14.28 -32.45 -27.50
C ARG A 364 14.25 -31.08 -28.19
N CYS A 365 14.58 -30.02 -27.46
CA CYS A 365 14.64 -28.66 -27.95
C CYS A 365 15.82 -27.92 -27.33
N ASN A 366 16.34 -26.90 -28.00
CA ASN A 366 17.24 -25.91 -27.42
C ASN A 366 16.42 -24.74 -26.84
N PRO A 367 16.34 -24.56 -25.50
CA PRO A 367 15.51 -23.52 -24.90
C PRO A 367 15.92 -22.10 -25.29
N ARG A 368 17.22 -21.85 -25.50
CA ARG A 368 17.71 -20.52 -25.88
C ARG A 368 17.23 -20.10 -27.26
N TYR A 369 17.17 -21.05 -28.19
CA TYR A 369 16.80 -20.80 -29.57
C TYR A 369 15.29 -20.91 -29.81
N HIS A 370 14.67 -22.03 -29.41
CA HIS A 370 13.26 -22.32 -29.70
C HIS A 370 12.26 -21.55 -28.83
N LEU A 371 12.69 -21.04 -27.66
CA LEU A 371 11.88 -20.15 -26.83
C LEU A 371 12.40 -18.71 -26.89
N SER A 372 13.09 -18.33 -27.97
CA SER A 372 13.56 -16.95 -28.18
C SER A 372 12.38 -15.99 -28.30
N THR A 373 12.59 -14.75 -27.86
CA THR A 373 11.51 -13.75 -27.89
C THR A 373 11.20 -13.37 -29.35
N PRO A 374 9.94 -13.50 -29.81
CA PRO A 374 9.57 -13.12 -31.17
C PRO A 374 9.88 -11.65 -31.49
N LYS A 375 10.37 -11.38 -32.71
CA LYS A 375 10.84 -10.04 -33.13
C LYS A 375 9.75 -8.96 -33.02
N ASN A 376 8.50 -9.31 -33.29
CA ASN A 376 7.35 -8.40 -33.15
C ASN A 376 7.14 -7.95 -31.70
N ILE A 377 7.36 -8.81 -30.71
CA ILE A 377 7.25 -8.48 -29.28
C ILE A 377 8.48 -7.69 -28.81
N ALA A 378 9.68 -8.04 -29.28
CA ALA A 378 10.93 -7.35 -28.94
C ALA A 378 10.90 -5.86 -29.31
N LYS A 379 10.26 -5.50 -30.44
CA LYS A 379 10.09 -4.11 -30.87
C LYS A 379 9.36 -3.23 -29.84
N TYR A 380 8.38 -3.79 -29.12
CA TYR A 380 7.62 -3.05 -28.09
C TYR A 380 8.42 -2.80 -26.81
N LEU A 381 9.58 -3.44 -26.64
CA LEU A 381 10.42 -3.29 -25.45
C LEU A 381 11.59 -2.31 -25.67
N GLY A 382 11.74 -1.74 -26.88
CA GLY A 382 12.88 -0.88 -27.22
C GLY A 382 14.24 -1.60 -27.18
N VAL A 383 14.24 -2.94 -27.12
CA VAL A 383 15.46 -3.74 -27.06
C VAL A 383 15.84 -4.17 -28.47
N ASN A 384 16.92 -3.61 -29.00
CA ASN A 384 17.56 -4.10 -30.23
C ASN A 384 18.04 -5.55 -30.04
N PRO A 385 17.71 -6.48 -30.95
CA PRO A 385 18.17 -7.85 -30.87
C PRO A 385 19.57 -7.98 -31.47
N THR A 386 20.62 -7.69 -30.69
CA THR A 386 21.96 -8.26 -30.92
C THR A 386 22.87 -8.01 -29.70
N THR A 387 23.15 -9.08 -28.96
CA THR A 387 24.48 -9.24 -28.37
C THR A 387 24.81 -10.72 -28.46
N THR A 388 25.21 -11.13 -29.67
CA THR A 388 26.17 -12.21 -29.82
C THR A 388 27.46 -11.68 -29.21
N VAL A 389 27.90 -12.25 -28.10
CA VAL A 389 29.30 -12.15 -27.68
C VAL A 389 29.87 -13.55 -27.85
N ALA A 390 31.00 -13.59 -28.55
CA ALA A 390 31.81 -14.76 -28.85
C ALA A 390 32.23 -15.54 -27.61
#